data_AF-A0A5K3EVV3-F1
#
_entry.id   AF-A0A5K3EVV3-F1
#
_cell.length_a   1.000
_cell.length_b   1.000
_cell.length_c   1.000
_cell.angle_alpha   90.00
_cell.angle_beta   90.00
_cell.angle_gamma   90.00
#
_symmetry.space_group_name_H-M   'P 1'
#
loop_
_entity.id
_entity.type
_entity.pdbx_description
1 polymer ?
#
loop_
_entity_poly.entity_id
_entity_poly.type
_entity_poly.pdbx_seq_one_letter_code
_entity_poly.pdbx_strand_id
1 'polypeptide(L)'
;MSVLMSQVPSQMNQILALRDKFVEISRQSDEKLTSMIDAAKNFRCGMEPLKKEVDQLQTRVKNLEYCINGLSHVQNFYKTGREVEQIIIKGPSGSLEEYIRAMDRIKDSLIYFNQNNTEHLEYTRLNTLLSNGLKALNKRFEELLSQSFTTMPAEILYKLSEKEDNENGDENQPVLLECDSVSDEAVRSMLEISDWLRKAGPLGVVASTGNDGQKPHHHFPRPSFFGGSDSSGGGSYQLPESLAQYCDFRRDLMRVTLIKLREYQKSIEKNPQPTRARSNVGGSQLNLSTPGRRRGLKAVGIVWDVNSRRGVASDIRDVEDLDSEHYATSLSAFLILIERERLLLDRLKLAANSHEAHFAYSLICNSALKDLLNEGGTYVRLMSRVIGRGEFYMIVSLLTIMRRFIELSPSFVQTLKVVSTLMQPMTNLVNRFREQIKATFDAFLQQLAPGFGSSQVPPDATVHELASNVLLFLEKLMDYEITVGTVLTWEEAKVPQDATFTYLTTVTSKPKMARSAFGQYILRVTTSLVGNIDKKSEAYSDDLSRTIFQMNNLRYILTNLERTGLQTILNEYDTAAVDKLTRILNESKHVYTRACVCFFISHLL
;
A
#
# COMPACT_ATOMS: atom_id res chain seq x y z
N MET A 1 -32.45 98.39 95.78
CA MET A 1 -32.03 97.04 95.36
C MET A 1 -32.61 95.91 96.23
N SER A 2 -33.74 96.13 96.93
CA SER A 2 -34.45 95.08 97.69
C SER A 2 -35.43 94.25 96.84
N VAL A 3 -35.65 94.62 95.58
CA VAL A 3 -36.54 93.89 94.66
C VAL A 3 -35.89 92.57 94.21
N LEU A 4 -34.57 92.57 93.98
CA LEU A 4 -33.81 91.37 93.58
C LEU A 4 -33.82 90.27 94.66
N MET A 5 -33.80 90.61 95.95
CA MET A 5 -33.80 89.61 97.02
C MET A 5 -35.18 88.93 97.24
N SER A 6 -36.27 89.53 96.76
CA SER A 6 -37.62 88.93 96.81
C SER A 6 -37.97 88.11 95.56
N GLN A 7 -37.32 88.40 94.43
CA GLN A 7 -37.53 87.68 93.17
C GLN A 7 -36.74 86.37 93.10
N VAL A 8 -35.56 86.30 93.72
CA VAL A 8 -34.73 85.08 93.74
C VAL A 8 -35.46 83.87 94.32
N PRO A 9 -36.17 83.94 95.47
CA PRO A 9 -36.95 82.80 95.97
C PRO A 9 -38.11 82.40 95.05
N SER A 10 -38.78 83.37 94.41
CA SER A 10 -39.92 83.10 93.52
C SER A 10 -39.48 82.47 92.18
N GLN A 11 -38.37 82.95 91.60
CA GLN A 11 -37.77 82.38 90.39
C GLN A 11 -37.13 81.03 90.71
N MET A 12 -36.51 80.88 91.89
CA MET A 12 -36.04 79.58 92.38
C MET A 12 -37.19 78.59 92.52
N ASN A 13 -38.35 79.00 93.06
CA ASN A 13 -39.53 78.13 93.13
C ASN A 13 -40.12 77.77 91.76
N GLN A 14 -40.12 78.68 90.78
CA GLN A 14 -40.52 78.36 89.40
C GLN A 14 -39.52 77.42 88.70
N ILE A 15 -38.22 77.61 88.93
CA ILE A 15 -37.16 76.72 88.42
C ILE A 15 -37.25 75.34 89.09
N LEU A 16 -37.56 75.28 90.38
CA LEU A 16 -37.80 74.03 91.11
C LEU A 16 -39.06 73.32 90.58
N ALA A 17 -40.15 74.03 90.32
CA ALA A 17 -41.37 73.46 89.74
C ALA A 17 -41.17 72.99 88.28
N LEU A 18 -40.36 73.71 87.48
CA LEU A 18 -39.97 73.30 86.13
C LEU A 18 -39.03 72.09 86.16
N ARG A 19 -38.08 72.05 87.10
CA ARG A 19 -37.25 70.88 87.37
C ARG A 19 -38.12 69.69 87.73
N ASP A 20 -39.10 69.86 88.62
CA ASP A 20 -39.98 68.76 89.06
C ASP A 20 -40.87 68.27 87.91
N LYS A 21 -41.39 69.17 87.06
CA LYS A 21 -42.07 68.79 85.81
C LYS A 21 -41.14 68.10 84.81
N PHE A 22 -39.90 68.56 84.67
CA PHE A 22 -38.93 67.95 83.77
C PHE A 22 -38.51 66.57 84.27
N VAL A 23 -38.32 66.40 85.58
CA VAL A 23 -38.08 65.12 86.24
C VAL A 23 -39.27 64.18 86.03
N GLU A 24 -40.50 64.66 86.17
CA GLU A 24 -41.70 63.85 85.94
C GLU A 24 -41.87 63.46 84.47
N ILE A 25 -41.62 64.38 83.52
CA ILE A 25 -41.66 64.07 82.07
C ILE A 25 -40.53 63.11 81.71
N SER A 26 -39.33 63.30 82.26
CA SER A 26 -38.21 62.39 82.05
C SER A 26 -38.52 61.00 82.60
N ARG A 27 -39.17 60.93 83.77
CA ARG A 27 -39.65 59.68 84.38
C ARG A 27 -40.70 59.00 83.49
N GLN A 28 -41.67 59.75 82.98
CA GLN A 28 -42.69 59.24 82.04
C GLN A 28 -42.08 58.81 80.70
N SER A 29 -41.07 59.53 80.21
CA SER A 29 -40.34 59.19 78.99
C SER A 29 -39.53 57.90 79.18
N ASP A 30 -38.83 57.77 80.30
CA ASP A 30 -38.08 56.56 80.67
C ASP A 30 -39.01 55.36 80.83
N GLU A 31 -40.18 55.53 81.46
CA GLU A 31 -41.21 54.49 81.55
C GLU A 31 -41.71 54.05 80.17
N LYS A 32 -41.98 54.99 79.26
CA LYS A 32 -42.48 54.69 77.91
C LYS A 32 -41.41 54.05 77.03
N LEU A 33 -40.16 54.51 77.12
CA LEU A 33 -39.02 53.88 76.44
C LEU A 33 -38.77 52.48 76.98
N THR A 34 -38.82 52.29 78.30
CA THR A 34 -38.68 50.97 78.93
C THR A 34 -39.80 50.04 78.49
N SER A 35 -41.05 50.52 78.47
CA SER A 35 -42.20 49.77 77.97
C SER A 35 -42.06 49.39 76.48
N MET A 36 -41.56 50.29 75.64
CA MET A 36 -41.31 50.01 74.22
C MET A 36 -40.16 49.03 74.01
N ILE A 37 -39.09 49.14 74.81
CA ILE A 37 -37.96 48.20 74.80
C ILE A 37 -38.42 46.82 75.26
N ASP A 38 -39.25 46.74 76.31
CA ASP A 38 -39.82 45.48 76.79
C ASP A 38 -40.78 44.88 75.77
N ALA A 39 -41.60 45.69 75.09
CA ALA A 39 -42.44 45.22 73.99
C ALA A 39 -41.60 44.69 72.81
N ALA A 40 -40.53 45.39 72.42
CA ALA A 40 -39.63 44.96 71.36
C ALA A 40 -38.83 43.69 71.75
N LYS A 41 -38.44 43.58 73.03
CA LYS A 41 -37.76 42.40 73.58
C LYS A 41 -38.70 41.20 73.62
N ASN A 42 -39.94 41.39 74.04
CA ASN A 42 -40.97 40.35 74.02
C ASN A 42 -41.30 39.92 72.58
N PHE A 43 -41.40 40.86 71.64
CA PHE A 43 -41.61 40.54 70.22
C PHE A 43 -40.42 39.78 69.64
N ARG A 44 -39.18 40.19 69.93
CA ARG A 44 -37.98 39.48 69.49
C ARG A 44 -37.89 38.08 70.10
N CYS A 45 -38.13 37.94 71.41
CA CYS A 45 -38.17 36.63 72.07
C CYS A 45 -39.30 35.75 71.53
N GLY A 46 -40.41 36.32 71.09
CA GLY A 46 -41.48 35.61 70.37
C GLY A 46 -41.14 35.26 68.91
N MET A 47 -40.36 36.10 68.22
CA MET A 47 -39.91 35.86 66.84
C MET A 47 -38.72 34.90 66.74
N GLU A 48 -37.90 34.79 67.78
CA GLU A 48 -36.73 33.91 67.81
C GLU A 48 -37.06 32.41 67.61
N PRO A 49 -38.09 31.83 68.28
CA PRO A 49 -38.53 30.47 67.97
C PRO A 49 -39.12 30.37 66.55
N LEU A 50 -39.86 31.39 66.09
CA LEU A 50 -40.41 31.42 64.74
C LEU A 50 -39.30 31.41 63.68
N LYS A 51 -38.24 32.19 63.89
CA LYS A 51 -37.05 32.21 63.02
C LYS A 51 -36.36 30.86 63.00
N LYS A 52 -36.19 30.22 64.16
CA LYS A 52 -35.64 28.85 64.25
C LYS A 52 -36.50 27.84 63.49
N GLU A 53 -37.83 27.94 63.59
CA GLU A 53 -38.75 27.08 62.83
C GLU A 53 -38.63 27.33 61.32
N VAL A 54 -38.55 28.59 60.89
CA VAL A 54 -38.34 28.95 59.47
C VAL A 54 -37.01 28.42 58.95
N ASP A 55 -35.92 28.54 59.71
CA ASP A 55 -34.60 28.01 59.33
C ASP A 55 -34.61 26.47 59.23
N GLN A 56 -35.29 25.81 60.17
CA GLN A 56 -35.49 24.35 60.13
C GLN A 56 -36.35 23.93 58.92
N LEU A 57 -37.40 24.67 58.60
CA LEU A 57 -38.24 24.43 57.43
C LEU A 57 -37.45 24.62 56.13
N GLN A 58 -36.67 25.69 56.00
CA GLN A 58 -35.79 25.92 54.84
C GLN A 58 -34.78 24.78 54.67
N THR A 59 -34.19 24.30 55.77
CA THR A 59 -33.28 23.14 55.74
C THR A 59 -33.99 21.88 55.27
N ARG A 60 -35.22 21.63 55.75
CA ARG A 60 -36.04 20.48 55.30
C ARG A 60 -36.39 20.57 53.82
N VAL A 61 -36.79 21.76 53.34
CA VAL A 61 -37.08 22.00 51.91
C VAL A 61 -35.85 21.70 51.07
N LYS A 62 -34.67 22.18 51.47
CA LYS A 62 -33.40 21.89 50.77
C LYS A 62 -33.06 20.39 50.76
N ASN A 63 -33.29 19.69 51.87
CA ASN A 63 -33.09 18.24 51.93
C ASN A 63 -34.08 17.49 51.02
N LEU A 64 -35.34 17.95 50.94
CA LEU A 64 -36.33 17.40 50.03
C LEU A 64 -35.95 17.64 48.57
N GLU A 65 -35.49 18.84 48.22
CA GLU A 65 -34.98 19.14 46.88
C GLU A 65 -33.81 18.24 46.49
N TYR A 66 -32.87 18.02 47.41
CA TYR A 66 -31.75 17.09 47.19
C TYR A 66 -32.24 15.66 46.95
N CYS A 67 -33.22 15.19 47.72
CA CYS A 67 -33.82 13.87 47.55
C CYS A 67 -34.58 13.75 46.21
N ILE A 68 -35.36 14.78 45.83
CA ILE A 68 -36.08 14.82 44.55
C ILE A 68 -35.11 14.79 43.38
N ASN A 69 -34.02 15.56 43.45
CA ASN A 69 -32.98 15.58 42.41
C ASN A 69 -32.26 14.23 42.33
N GLY A 70 -31.94 13.60 43.47
CA GLY A 70 -31.37 12.26 43.52
C GLY A 70 -32.30 11.20 42.92
N LEU A 71 -33.60 11.24 43.27
CA LEU A 71 -34.60 10.32 42.72
C LEU A 71 -34.78 10.54 41.22
N SER A 72 -34.81 11.79 40.76
CA SER A 72 -34.90 12.14 39.33
C SER A 72 -33.69 11.64 38.55
N HIS A 73 -32.49 11.75 39.12
CA HIS A 73 -31.27 11.24 38.53
C HIS A 73 -31.31 9.72 38.34
N VAL A 74 -31.73 8.98 39.38
CA VAL A 74 -31.93 7.53 39.29
C VAL A 74 -33.00 7.19 38.25
N GLN A 75 -34.15 7.88 38.29
CA GLN A 75 -35.26 7.64 37.38
C GLN A 75 -34.85 7.79 35.91
N ASN A 76 -33.94 8.71 35.60
CA ASN A 76 -33.44 8.91 34.24
C ASN A 76 -32.75 7.67 33.67
N PHE A 77 -31.98 6.91 34.47
CA PHE A 77 -31.32 5.68 34.03
C PHE A 77 -32.32 4.55 33.70
N TYR A 78 -33.40 4.43 34.48
CA TYR A 78 -34.46 3.44 34.25
C TYR A 78 -35.40 3.82 33.09
N LYS A 79 -35.44 5.10 32.70
CA LYS A 79 -36.18 5.58 31.53
C LYS A 79 -35.36 5.51 30.24
N THR A 80 -34.03 5.55 30.32
CA THR A 80 -33.12 5.59 29.16
C THR A 80 -33.52 4.56 28.10
N GLY A 81 -33.69 3.29 28.47
CA GLY A 81 -34.00 2.22 27.51
C GLY A 81 -35.24 2.50 26.67
N ARG A 82 -36.32 3.03 27.27
CA ARG A 82 -37.56 3.38 26.55
C ARG A 82 -37.43 4.60 25.66
N GLU A 83 -36.66 5.59 26.10
CA GLU A 83 -36.52 6.86 25.37
C GLU A 83 -35.59 6.74 24.15
N VAL A 84 -34.55 5.91 24.24
CA VAL A 84 -33.55 5.74 23.17
C VAL A 84 -33.87 4.62 22.19
N GLU A 85 -34.72 3.65 22.56
CA GLU A 85 -34.98 2.45 21.75
C GLU A 85 -35.45 2.77 20.32
N GLN A 86 -36.33 3.76 20.16
CA GLN A 86 -36.79 4.17 18.82
C GLN A 86 -35.67 4.80 17.97
N ILE A 87 -34.71 5.47 18.60
CA ILE A 87 -33.54 6.04 17.91
C ILE A 87 -32.62 4.90 17.46
N ILE A 88 -32.36 3.92 18.33
CA ILE A 88 -31.54 2.75 18.02
C ILE A 88 -32.14 1.91 16.88
N ILE A 89 -33.46 1.71 16.88
CA ILE A 89 -34.15 0.94 15.83
C ILE A 89 -34.10 1.64 14.47
N LYS A 90 -34.25 2.97 14.44
CA LYS A 90 -34.16 3.76 13.19
C LYS A 90 -32.76 3.75 12.58
N GLY A 91 -31.73 3.56 13.40
CA GLY A 91 -30.34 3.54 12.97
C GLY A 91 -29.73 4.93 12.77
N PRO A 92 -28.41 5.01 12.56
CA PRO A 92 -27.65 6.27 12.48
C PRO A 92 -27.79 7.02 11.14
N SER A 93 -28.62 6.54 10.21
CA SER A 93 -28.73 7.07 8.84
C SER A 93 -29.34 8.48 8.75
N GLY A 94 -30.13 8.88 9.76
CA GLY A 94 -30.77 10.20 9.81
C GLY A 94 -29.86 11.27 10.41
N SER A 95 -29.58 11.16 11.71
CA SER A 95 -28.66 12.04 12.44
C SER A 95 -27.66 11.19 13.22
N LEU A 96 -26.41 11.19 12.78
CA LEU A 96 -25.33 10.48 13.46
C LEU A 96 -25.12 11.03 14.88
N GLU A 97 -25.21 12.36 15.05
CA GLU A 97 -25.02 13.01 16.34
C GLU A 97 -26.09 12.59 17.36
N GLU A 98 -27.37 12.57 16.96
CA GLU A 98 -28.46 12.13 17.84
C GLU A 98 -28.30 10.66 18.22
N TYR A 99 -27.88 9.83 17.27
CA TYR A 99 -27.64 8.42 17.48
C TYR A 99 -26.47 8.16 18.43
N ILE A 100 -25.33 8.84 18.25
CA ILE A 100 -24.17 8.74 19.15
C ILE A 100 -24.56 9.19 20.56
N ARG A 101 -25.32 10.28 20.69
CA ARG A 101 -25.81 10.76 22.00
C ARG A 101 -26.71 9.74 22.69
N ALA A 102 -27.58 9.06 21.93
CA ALA A 102 -28.40 7.97 22.44
C ALA A 102 -27.53 6.78 22.92
N MET A 103 -26.48 6.45 22.16
CA MET A 103 -25.52 5.39 22.53
C MET A 103 -24.70 5.73 23.78
N ASP A 104 -24.26 6.98 23.93
CA ASP A 104 -23.59 7.46 25.15
C ASP A 104 -24.52 7.36 26.36
N ARG A 105 -25.79 7.76 26.22
CA ARG A 105 -26.78 7.64 27.30
C ARG A 105 -27.02 6.19 27.73
N ILE A 106 -27.06 5.25 26.77
CA ILE A 106 -27.13 3.81 27.07
C ILE A 106 -25.88 3.37 27.85
N LYS A 107 -24.69 3.77 27.40
CA LYS A 107 -23.41 3.43 28.04
C LYS A 107 -23.34 3.96 29.47
N ASP A 108 -23.70 5.22 29.71
CA ASP A 108 -23.73 5.81 31.05
C ASP A 108 -24.72 5.09 31.97
N SER A 109 -25.89 4.73 31.43
CA SER A 109 -26.90 3.96 32.18
C SER A 109 -26.39 2.56 32.52
N LEU A 110 -25.68 1.88 31.60
CA LEU A 110 -25.06 0.59 31.86
C LEU A 110 -23.95 0.67 32.92
N ILE A 111 -23.15 1.74 32.93
CA ILE A 111 -22.14 1.97 33.98
C ILE A 111 -22.83 2.13 35.35
N TYR A 112 -23.91 2.90 35.42
CA TYR A 112 -24.71 3.05 36.64
C TYR A 112 -25.25 1.70 37.14
N PHE A 113 -25.90 0.91 36.27
CA PHE A 113 -26.42 -0.40 36.65
C PHE A 113 -25.32 -1.38 37.06
N ASN A 114 -24.17 -1.35 36.39
CA ASN A 114 -23.03 -2.20 36.75
C ASN A 114 -22.49 -1.92 38.18
N GLN A 115 -22.55 -0.65 38.62
CA GLN A 115 -22.12 -0.26 39.96
C GLN A 115 -23.17 -0.52 41.05
N ASN A 116 -24.46 -0.60 40.68
CA ASN A 116 -25.56 -0.66 41.65
C ASN A 116 -26.30 -2.00 41.64
N ASN A 117 -26.79 -2.45 40.48
CA ASN A 117 -27.55 -3.68 40.34
C ASN A 117 -27.52 -4.20 38.89
N THR A 118 -26.80 -5.30 38.67
CA THR A 118 -26.63 -5.98 37.36
C THR A 118 -27.74 -6.97 37.03
N GLU A 119 -28.54 -7.42 38.02
CA GLU A 119 -29.60 -8.42 37.84
C GLU A 119 -30.93 -7.81 37.36
N HIS A 120 -31.00 -6.49 37.24
CA HIS A 120 -32.21 -5.79 36.84
C HIS A 120 -32.51 -5.98 35.34
N LEU A 121 -33.78 -6.21 34.97
CA LEU A 121 -34.21 -6.44 33.58
C LEU A 121 -33.78 -5.32 32.61
N GLU A 122 -33.79 -4.07 33.08
CA GLU A 122 -33.35 -2.92 32.26
C GLU A 122 -31.86 -2.99 31.89
N TYR A 123 -31.01 -3.62 32.71
CA TYR A 123 -29.61 -3.85 32.37
C TYR A 123 -29.49 -4.77 31.15
N THR A 124 -30.21 -5.89 31.14
CA THR A 124 -30.26 -6.81 30.00
C THR A 124 -30.82 -6.14 28.74
N ARG A 125 -31.87 -5.32 28.88
CA ARG A 125 -32.45 -4.55 27.78
C ARG A 125 -31.44 -3.55 27.20
N LEU A 126 -30.79 -2.75 28.05
CA LEU A 126 -29.78 -1.77 27.63
C LEU A 126 -28.57 -2.43 26.97
N ASN A 127 -28.13 -3.60 27.45
CA ASN A 127 -27.07 -4.38 26.81
C ASN A 127 -27.48 -4.86 25.41
N THR A 128 -28.72 -5.32 25.25
CA THR A 128 -29.24 -5.72 23.93
C THR A 128 -29.32 -4.53 22.98
N LEU A 129 -29.81 -3.38 23.46
CA LEU A 129 -29.83 -2.13 22.69
C LEU A 129 -28.42 -1.66 22.31
N LEU A 130 -27.45 -1.77 23.22
CA LEU A 130 -26.05 -1.44 22.94
C LEU A 130 -25.47 -2.35 21.86
N SER A 131 -25.70 -3.67 21.95
CA SER A 131 -25.22 -4.63 20.95
C SER A 131 -25.82 -4.37 19.56
N ASN A 132 -27.13 -4.15 19.48
CA ASN A 132 -27.80 -3.78 18.24
C ASN A 132 -27.29 -2.44 17.71
N GLY A 133 -27.06 -1.50 18.63
CA GLY A 133 -26.56 -0.18 18.30
C GLY A 133 -25.15 -0.20 17.71
N LEU A 134 -24.26 -1.02 18.28
CA LEU A 134 -22.91 -1.28 17.76
C LEU A 134 -22.95 -1.89 16.36
N LYS A 135 -23.80 -2.89 16.13
CA LYS A 135 -23.99 -3.50 14.80
C LYS A 135 -24.45 -2.47 13.76
N ALA A 136 -25.38 -1.59 14.14
CA ALA A 136 -25.86 -0.54 13.25
C ALA A 136 -24.80 0.53 12.95
N LEU A 137 -23.94 0.88 13.92
CA LEU A 137 -22.80 1.79 13.69
C LEU A 137 -21.77 1.17 12.74
N ASN A 138 -21.39 -0.10 12.96
CA ASN A 138 -20.49 -0.84 12.07
C ASN A 138 -21.06 -0.92 10.65
N LYS A 139 -22.35 -1.26 10.51
CA LYS A 139 -23.03 -1.27 9.21
C LYS A 139 -23.02 0.10 8.54
N ARG A 140 -23.29 1.18 9.29
CA ARG A 140 -23.25 2.54 8.76
C ARG A 140 -21.85 2.94 8.30
N PHE A 141 -20.82 2.53 9.04
CA PHE A 141 -19.43 2.74 8.64
C PHE A 141 -19.14 2.06 7.31
N GLU A 142 -19.52 0.79 7.14
CA GLU A 142 -19.40 0.05 5.88
C GLU A 142 -20.15 0.71 4.71
N GLU A 143 -21.36 1.20 4.94
CA GLU A 143 -22.13 1.97 3.94
C GLU A 143 -21.42 3.26 3.54
N LEU A 144 -20.86 4.01 4.51
CA LEU A 144 -20.08 5.21 4.25
C LEU A 144 -18.83 4.90 3.42
N LEU A 145 -18.12 3.82 3.72
CA LEU A 145 -16.96 3.38 2.93
C LEU A 145 -17.38 3.09 1.48
N SER A 146 -18.44 2.31 1.30
CA SER A 146 -18.94 1.92 -0.02
C SER A 146 -19.46 3.09 -0.86
N GLN A 147 -20.02 4.12 -0.21
CA GLN A 147 -20.49 5.35 -0.88
C GLN A 147 -19.34 6.31 -1.21
N SER A 148 -18.30 6.32 -0.38
CA SER A 148 -17.20 7.29 -0.48
C SER A 148 -16.09 6.85 -1.43
N PHE A 149 -15.91 5.54 -1.60
CA PHE A 149 -14.76 4.99 -2.29
C PHE A 149 -15.18 4.09 -3.44
N THR A 150 -14.56 4.31 -4.59
CA THR A 150 -14.76 3.50 -5.79
C THR A 150 -13.42 3.11 -6.39
N THR A 151 -13.42 2.08 -7.25
CA THR A 151 -12.20 1.64 -7.92
C THR A 151 -11.67 2.76 -8.80
N MET A 152 -10.36 3.00 -8.77
CA MET A 152 -9.74 3.97 -9.67
C MET A 152 -10.04 3.59 -11.13
N PRO A 153 -10.44 4.54 -11.99
CA PRO A 153 -10.63 4.29 -13.41
C PRO A 153 -9.37 3.70 -14.04
N ALA A 154 -9.52 2.55 -14.69
CA ALA A 154 -8.40 1.77 -15.24
C ALA A 154 -7.59 2.57 -16.27
N GLU A 155 -8.23 3.42 -17.08
CA GLU A 155 -7.56 4.30 -18.04
C GLU A 155 -6.60 5.29 -17.35
N ILE A 156 -7.02 5.89 -16.23
CA ILE A 156 -6.21 6.85 -15.49
C ILE A 156 -5.02 6.12 -14.86
N LEU A 157 -5.28 4.98 -14.19
CA LEU A 157 -4.24 4.18 -13.56
C LEU A 157 -3.22 3.67 -14.59
N TYR A 158 -3.68 3.25 -15.77
CA TYR A 158 -2.82 2.84 -16.87
C TYR A 158 -1.91 3.99 -17.33
N LYS A 159 -2.47 5.18 -17.58
CA LYS A 159 -1.69 6.37 -17.97
C LYS A 159 -0.66 6.78 -16.91
N LEU A 160 -1.02 6.71 -15.62
CA LEU A 160 -0.09 7.01 -14.54
C LEU A 160 1.04 5.98 -14.46
N SER A 161 0.70 4.70 -14.66
CA SER A 161 1.67 3.60 -14.62
C SER A 161 2.67 3.63 -15.78
N GLU A 162 2.27 4.17 -16.95
CA GLU A 162 3.17 4.41 -18.09
C GLU A 162 3.94 5.74 -17.98
N LYS A 163 3.39 6.77 -17.34
CA LYS A 163 4.04 8.10 -17.22
C LYS A 163 5.29 8.10 -16.33
N GLU A 164 5.44 7.15 -15.42
CA GLU A 164 6.70 6.95 -14.67
C GLU A 164 7.91 6.71 -15.58
N ASP A 165 7.71 6.44 -16.88
CA ASP A 165 8.79 6.24 -17.85
C ASP A 165 9.37 7.55 -18.42
N ASN A 166 8.74 8.71 -18.15
CA ASN A 166 8.95 9.95 -18.91
C ASN A 166 9.16 11.23 -18.07
N GLU A 167 9.83 11.19 -16.92
CA GLU A 167 10.20 12.45 -16.23
C GLU A 167 11.66 12.46 -15.77
N ASN A 168 12.53 13.01 -16.63
CA ASN A 168 13.46 14.04 -16.18
C ASN A 168 12.64 15.33 -16.02
N GLY A 169 12.36 15.74 -14.77
CA GLY A 169 11.94 17.09 -14.43
C GLY A 169 10.42 17.35 -14.40
N ASP A 170 9.82 17.32 -13.20
CA ASP A 170 9.42 18.51 -12.43
C ASP A 170 8.83 18.02 -11.08
N GLU A 171 9.56 18.19 -9.97
CA GLU A 171 9.17 17.67 -8.64
C GLU A 171 7.94 18.39 -8.02
N ASN A 172 7.15 19.14 -8.79
CA ASN A 172 6.14 20.05 -8.25
C ASN A 172 4.75 20.01 -8.89
N GLN A 173 4.42 18.99 -9.69
CA GLN A 173 3.02 18.77 -10.04
C GLN A 173 2.37 17.87 -8.97
N PRO A 174 1.46 18.39 -8.11
CA PRO A 174 0.79 17.53 -7.14
C PRO A 174 0.03 16.46 -7.92
N VAL A 175 0.31 15.19 -7.58
CA VAL A 175 -0.49 14.04 -8.05
C VAL A 175 -1.94 14.41 -7.81
N LEU A 176 -2.67 14.69 -8.88
CA LEU A 176 -4.02 15.19 -8.79
C LEU A 176 -4.85 14.10 -8.09
N LEU A 177 -5.25 14.36 -6.85
CA LEU A 177 -6.16 13.55 -6.04
C LEU A 177 -7.60 13.64 -6.58
N GLU A 178 -7.78 13.80 -7.90
CA GLU A 178 -9.09 13.92 -8.54
C GLU A 178 -9.99 12.69 -8.29
N CYS A 179 -9.39 11.55 -7.92
CA CYS A 179 -10.12 10.30 -7.67
C CYS A 179 -10.43 10.02 -6.19
N ASP A 180 -9.95 10.85 -5.25
CA ASP A 180 -10.16 10.70 -3.82
C ASP A 180 -11.01 11.86 -3.26
N SER A 181 -11.93 12.41 -4.05
CA SER A 181 -12.87 13.46 -3.61
C SER A 181 -13.93 12.91 -2.63
N VAL A 182 -13.48 12.31 -1.53
CA VAL A 182 -14.30 12.00 -0.38
C VAL A 182 -14.83 13.32 0.18
N SER A 183 -16.14 13.43 0.36
CA SER A 183 -16.73 14.60 1.00
C SER A 183 -16.20 14.76 2.43
N ASP A 184 -15.89 15.99 2.84
CA ASP A 184 -15.47 16.27 4.23
C ASP A 184 -16.54 15.86 5.25
N GLU A 185 -17.81 15.83 4.84
CA GLU A 185 -18.91 15.31 5.66
C GLU A 185 -18.79 13.80 5.92
N ALA A 186 -18.41 13.04 4.90
CA ALA A 186 -18.21 11.60 5.02
C ALA A 186 -16.98 11.29 5.86
N VAL A 187 -15.89 12.05 5.71
CA VAL A 187 -14.69 11.93 6.57
C VAL A 187 -15.04 12.22 8.02
N ARG A 188 -15.76 13.30 8.31
CA ARG A 188 -16.21 13.63 9.68
C ARG A 188 -17.09 12.53 10.27
N SER A 189 -18.06 12.03 9.51
CA SER A 189 -18.93 10.93 9.96
C SER A 189 -18.14 9.63 10.25
N MET A 190 -17.18 9.27 9.39
CA MET A 190 -16.33 8.09 9.60
C MET A 190 -15.46 8.25 10.86
N LEU A 191 -14.89 9.44 11.06
CA LEU A 191 -14.08 9.76 12.24
C LEU A 191 -14.90 9.69 13.53
N GLU A 192 -16.08 10.30 13.56
CA GLU A 192 -16.98 10.27 14.72
C GLU A 192 -17.35 8.83 15.12
N ILE A 193 -17.70 7.99 14.13
CA ILE A 193 -18.00 6.58 14.38
C ILE A 193 -16.76 5.85 14.91
N SER A 194 -15.60 6.04 14.27
CA SER A 194 -14.35 5.37 14.66
C SER A 194 -13.91 5.75 16.08
N ASP A 195 -13.97 7.04 16.42
CA ASP A 195 -13.62 7.56 17.75
C ASP A 195 -14.58 7.02 18.82
N TRP A 196 -15.86 6.96 18.51
CA TRP A 196 -16.85 6.41 19.43
C TRP A 196 -16.63 4.90 19.66
N LEU A 197 -16.44 4.12 18.59
CA LEU A 197 -16.16 2.67 18.68
C LEU A 197 -14.89 2.38 19.48
N ARG A 198 -13.84 3.19 19.29
CA ARG A 198 -12.59 3.08 20.05
C ARG A 198 -12.81 3.30 21.55
N LYS A 199 -13.66 4.26 21.93
CA LYS A 199 -14.05 4.53 23.33
C LYS A 199 -15.01 3.48 23.91
N ALA A 200 -15.75 2.78 23.07
CA ALA A 200 -16.72 1.75 23.48
C ALA A 200 -16.07 0.37 23.73
N GLY A 201 -14.93 0.08 23.08
CA GLY A 201 -14.22 -1.19 23.14
C GLY A 201 -14.03 -1.84 24.53
N PRO A 202 -13.67 -1.11 25.60
CA PRO A 202 -13.47 -1.70 26.93
C PRO A 202 -14.76 -2.23 27.60
N LEU A 203 -15.93 -1.74 27.22
CA LEU A 203 -17.21 -2.10 27.84
C LEU A 203 -17.99 -3.16 27.07
N GLY A 204 -17.73 -3.31 25.76
CA GLY A 204 -18.34 -4.37 24.94
C GLY A 204 -17.86 -5.79 25.30
N VAL A 205 -16.66 -5.92 25.87
CA VAL A 205 -16.10 -7.22 26.30
C VAL A 205 -16.72 -7.70 27.62
N VAL A 206 -17.07 -6.78 28.52
CA VAL A 206 -17.78 -7.13 29.78
C VAL A 206 -19.19 -7.65 29.50
N ALA A 207 -19.81 -7.25 28.39
CA ALA A 207 -21.10 -7.78 27.93
C ALA A 207 -21.05 -9.23 27.40
N SER A 208 -19.86 -9.84 27.28
CA SER A 208 -19.69 -11.24 26.83
C SER A 208 -19.16 -12.18 27.91
N THR A 209 -18.81 -11.66 29.09
CA THR A 209 -18.29 -12.48 30.20
C THR A 209 -19.01 -12.12 31.49
N GLY A 210 -20.22 -12.66 31.66
CA GLY A 210 -20.95 -12.67 32.93
C GLY A 210 -21.45 -14.08 33.21
N ASN A 211 -20.95 -14.67 34.30
CA ASN A 211 -21.21 -16.00 34.87
C ASN A 211 -20.66 -17.24 34.14
N ASP A 212 -19.52 -17.75 34.61
CA ASP A 212 -19.56 -19.02 35.36
C ASP A 212 -18.26 -19.25 36.16
N GLY A 213 -18.42 -19.35 37.48
CA GLY A 213 -17.42 -19.94 38.36
C GLY A 213 -17.46 -21.45 38.25
N GLN A 214 -17.01 -22.02 37.12
CA GLN A 214 -16.54 -23.41 37.00
C GLN A 214 -15.99 -23.66 35.57
N LYS A 215 -14.70 -23.97 35.47
CA LYS A 215 -14.16 -24.72 34.31
C LYS A 215 -14.57 -26.20 34.48
N PRO A 216 -14.66 -27.04 33.40
CA PRO A 216 -14.03 -26.85 32.10
C PRO A 216 -14.90 -27.17 30.86
N HIS A 217 -14.37 -26.75 29.69
CA HIS A 217 -14.67 -27.24 28.33
C HIS A 217 -16.13 -27.23 27.84
N HIS A 218 -16.48 -26.20 27.06
CA HIS A 218 -17.01 -26.37 25.71
C HIS A 218 -16.85 -25.08 24.90
N HIS A 219 -16.15 -25.18 23.77
CA HIS A 219 -16.13 -24.15 22.74
C HIS A 219 -17.52 -23.98 22.13
N PHE A 220 -18.00 -22.74 22.06
CA PHE A 220 -18.95 -22.33 21.04
C PHE A 220 -18.36 -21.18 20.20
N PRO A 221 -18.59 -21.18 18.87
CA PRO A 221 -17.77 -20.43 17.92
C PRO A 221 -18.27 -18.99 17.79
N ARG A 222 -17.32 -18.05 17.61
CA ARG A 222 -17.61 -16.74 17.00
C ARG A 222 -18.32 -16.96 15.64
N PRO A 223 -19.27 -16.10 15.23
CA PRO A 223 -19.77 -16.14 13.86
C PRO A 223 -18.61 -15.85 12.91
N SER A 224 -18.15 -16.90 12.25
CA SER A 224 -17.17 -16.88 11.18
C SER A 224 -17.80 -16.24 9.94
N PHE A 225 -17.88 -14.92 9.89
CA PHE A 225 -17.93 -14.17 8.65
C PHE A 225 -16.59 -13.43 8.54
N PHE A 226 -15.70 -13.99 7.72
CA PHE A 226 -14.35 -13.57 7.30
C PHE A 226 -13.35 -14.71 7.50
N GLY A 227 -13.19 -15.51 6.45
CA GLY A 227 -12.32 -16.69 6.43
C GLY A 227 -10.89 -16.38 5.97
N GLY A 228 -9.95 -17.11 6.59
CA GLY A 228 -8.55 -17.33 6.17
C GLY A 228 -7.56 -16.36 6.83
N SER A 229 -6.51 -16.77 7.55
CA SER A 229 -5.83 -18.06 7.69
C SER A 229 -4.98 -18.05 8.97
N ASP A 230 -4.76 -19.22 9.55
CA ASP A 230 -4.04 -19.50 10.80
C ASP A 230 -2.68 -18.79 10.96
N SER A 231 -2.46 -18.26 12.17
CA SER A 231 -1.14 -18.26 12.82
C SER A 231 -1.32 -18.21 14.34
N SER A 232 -1.09 -19.35 14.99
CA SER A 232 -1.03 -19.52 16.43
C SER A 232 0.27 -18.92 17.00
N GLY A 233 0.16 -18.05 18.00
CA GLY A 233 1.25 -17.73 18.95
C GLY A 233 1.57 -16.24 19.10
N GLY A 234 1.32 -15.71 20.31
CA GLY A 234 1.67 -14.34 20.73
C GLY A 234 0.44 -13.46 20.86
N GLY A 235 0.27 -12.76 21.99
CA GLY A 235 -0.84 -11.84 22.23
C GLY A 235 -0.93 -10.82 21.09
N SER A 236 -1.82 -11.08 20.14
CA SER A 236 -1.90 -10.34 18.89
C SER A 236 -2.45 -8.95 19.19
N TYR A 237 -1.68 -7.93 18.87
CA TYR A 237 -2.15 -6.55 18.80
C TYR A 237 -3.40 -6.54 17.90
N GLN A 238 -4.58 -6.31 18.47
CA GLN A 238 -5.83 -6.34 17.73
C GLN A 238 -6.17 -4.91 17.31
N LEU A 239 -6.22 -4.68 15.99
CA LEU A 239 -6.66 -3.39 15.45
C LEU A 239 -8.07 -3.05 15.97
N PRO A 240 -8.38 -1.75 16.16
CA PRO A 240 -9.75 -1.29 16.36
C PRO A 240 -10.66 -1.81 15.23
N GLU A 241 -11.91 -2.15 15.58
CA GLU A 241 -12.86 -2.78 14.65
C GLU A 241 -13.12 -1.90 13.40
N SER A 242 -13.28 -0.58 13.58
CA SER A 242 -13.46 0.37 12.48
C SER A 242 -12.26 0.41 11.53
N LEU A 243 -11.04 0.41 12.08
CA LEU A 243 -9.81 0.41 11.29
C LEU A 243 -9.62 -0.93 10.58
N ALA A 244 -9.98 -2.04 11.20
CA ALA A 244 -9.97 -3.36 10.57
C ALA A 244 -10.96 -3.43 9.38
N GLN A 245 -12.21 -2.97 9.57
CA GLN A 245 -13.20 -2.88 8.49
C GLN A 245 -12.73 -1.99 7.32
N TYR A 246 -12.13 -0.84 7.63
CA TYR A 246 -11.50 0.01 6.62
C TYR A 246 -10.42 -0.75 5.84
N CYS A 247 -9.51 -1.43 6.54
CA CYS A 247 -8.43 -2.17 5.90
C CYS A 247 -8.96 -3.30 5.00
N ASP A 248 -9.99 -4.02 5.44
CA ASP A 248 -10.61 -5.10 4.67
C ASP A 248 -11.24 -4.56 3.38
N PHE A 249 -12.02 -3.49 3.49
CA PHE A 249 -12.64 -2.84 2.34
C PHE A 249 -11.58 -2.32 1.34
N ARG A 250 -10.56 -1.62 1.82
CA ARG A 250 -9.50 -1.05 0.96
C ARG A 250 -8.62 -2.13 0.33
N ARG A 251 -8.32 -3.21 1.05
CA ARG A 251 -7.60 -4.39 0.52
C ARG A 251 -8.31 -4.94 -0.71
N ASP A 252 -9.61 -5.16 -0.59
CA ASP A 252 -10.43 -5.74 -1.66
C ASP A 252 -10.56 -4.74 -2.82
N LEU A 253 -10.73 -3.44 -2.52
CA LEU A 253 -10.78 -2.37 -3.52
C LEU A 253 -9.48 -2.25 -4.33
N MET A 254 -8.31 -2.29 -3.66
CA MET A 254 -6.99 -2.24 -4.32
C MET A 254 -6.81 -3.45 -5.25
N ARG A 255 -7.14 -4.65 -4.75
CA ARG A 255 -7.06 -5.88 -5.55
C ARG A 255 -7.96 -5.81 -6.80
N VAL A 256 -9.23 -5.42 -6.63
CA VAL A 256 -10.17 -5.28 -7.75
C VAL A 256 -9.72 -4.20 -8.73
N THR A 257 -9.12 -3.10 -8.25
CA THR A 257 -8.59 -2.04 -9.11
C THR A 257 -7.48 -2.55 -10.02
N LEU A 258 -6.56 -3.39 -9.53
CA LEU A 258 -5.52 -4.03 -10.34
C LEU A 258 -6.10 -5.05 -11.34
N ILE A 259 -7.15 -5.79 -10.97
CA ILE A 259 -7.86 -6.70 -11.88
C ILE A 259 -8.52 -5.92 -13.03
N LYS A 260 -9.20 -4.81 -12.72
CA LYS A 260 -9.80 -3.94 -13.75
C LYS A 260 -8.75 -3.32 -14.66
N LEU A 261 -7.57 -2.98 -14.14
CA LEU A 261 -6.43 -2.54 -14.95
C LEU A 261 -6.05 -3.62 -15.97
N ARG A 262 -5.89 -4.88 -15.53
CA ARG A 262 -5.59 -6.02 -16.41
C ARG A 262 -6.63 -6.19 -17.51
N GLU A 263 -7.90 -6.15 -17.15
CA GLU A 263 -9.01 -6.27 -18.11
C GLU A 263 -9.02 -5.13 -19.12
N TYR A 264 -8.76 -3.91 -18.67
CA TYR A 264 -8.64 -2.74 -19.53
C TYR A 264 -7.49 -2.88 -20.53
N GLN A 265 -6.32 -3.33 -20.10
CA GLN A 265 -5.18 -3.56 -21.01
C GLN A 265 -5.52 -4.62 -22.06
N LYS A 266 -6.07 -5.77 -21.64
CA LYS A 266 -6.59 -6.82 -22.56
C LYS A 266 -7.64 -6.27 -23.55
N SER A 267 -8.43 -5.27 -23.14
CA SER A 267 -9.44 -4.64 -24.01
C SER A 267 -8.82 -3.72 -25.08
N ILE A 268 -7.77 -2.97 -24.73
CA ILE A 268 -7.03 -2.11 -25.67
C ILE A 268 -6.38 -2.95 -26.77
N GLU A 269 -5.83 -4.11 -26.41
CA GLU A 269 -5.19 -5.03 -27.36
C GLU A 269 -6.18 -5.65 -28.35
N LYS A 270 -7.40 -5.96 -27.89
CA LYS A 270 -8.46 -6.55 -28.72
C LYS A 270 -9.11 -5.54 -29.65
N ASN A 271 -9.08 -4.25 -29.32
CA ASN A 271 -9.68 -3.19 -30.14
C ASN A 271 -8.70 -2.00 -30.29
N PRO A 272 -7.65 -2.15 -31.12
CA PRO A 272 -6.69 -1.07 -31.34
C PRO A 272 -7.37 0.07 -32.10
N GLN A 273 -7.88 1.08 -31.40
CA GLN A 273 -8.36 2.29 -32.03
C GLN A 273 -7.21 2.98 -32.80
N PRO A 274 -7.41 3.37 -34.07
CA PRO A 274 -6.49 4.27 -34.75
C PRO A 274 -6.67 5.66 -34.13
N THR A 275 -5.69 6.10 -33.35
CA THR A 275 -5.64 7.46 -32.81
C THR A 275 -5.75 8.48 -33.95
N ARG A 276 -6.88 9.20 -34.01
CA ARG A 276 -7.19 10.26 -34.97
C ARG A 276 -6.22 11.44 -34.84
N ALA A 277 -5.69 11.82 -36.00
CA ALA A 277 -5.35 13.16 -36.50
C ALA A 277 -4.54 14.13 -35.60
N ARG A 278 -3.25 14.26 -35.91
CA ARG A 278 -2.52 15.54 -35.79
C ARG A 278 -2.71 16.31 -37.10
N SER A 279 -3.07 17.58 -36.98
CA SER A 279 -3.26 18.56 -38.05
C SER A 279 -1.98 18.79 -38.88
N ASN A 280 -2.16 18.87 -40.20
CA ASN A 280 -1.19 19.31 -41.20
C ASN A 280 -0.54 20.67 -40.85
N VAL A 281 0.79 20.71 -40.83
CA VAL A 281 1.58 21.81 -41.40
C VAL A 281 2.82 21.19 -42.05
N GLY A 282 3.02 21.45 -43.35
CA GLY A 282 4.07 20.88 -44.17
C GLY A 282 5.47 21.42 -43.85
N GLY A 283 6.47 20.58 -44.12
CA GLY A 283 7.89 20.92 -44.04
C GLY A 283 8.75 19.67 -44.04
N SER A 284 9.21 19.26 -45.23
CA SER A 284 10.10 18.13 -45.44
C SER A 284 11.42 18.32 -44.70
N GLN A 285 11.72 17.49 -43.70
CA GLN A 285 13.07 17.13 -43.26
C GLN A 285 13.01 15.78 -42.54
N LEU A 286 13.82 14.83 -43.02
CA LEU A 286 14.00 13.50 -42.46
C LEU A 286 14.67 13.61 -41.09
N ASN A 287 13.87 13.63 -40.02
CA ASN A 287 14.36 13.52 -38.65
C ASN A 287 13.99 12.17 -38.05
N LEU A 288 15.06 11.42 -37.76
CA LEU A 288 15.11 10.20 -36.95
C LEU A 288 14.45 10.49 -35.59
N SER A 289 13.21 10.03 -35.41
CA SER A 289 12.38 10.36 -34.24
C SER A 289 12.17 9.13 -33.35
N THR A 290 12.61 9.27 -32.10
CA THR A 290 12.02 8.81 -30.83
C THR A 290 11.41 7.39 -30.74
N PRO A 291 11.91 6.52 -29.83
CA PRO A 291 11.40 5.16 -29.65
C PRO A 291 10.14 5.16 -28.77
N GLY A 292 8.98 5.41 -29.39
CA GLY A 292 7.67 5.28 -28.74
C GLY A 292 6.82 4.19 -29.40
N ARG A 293 6.23 3.32 -28.57
CA ARG A 293 5.39 2.14 -28.89
C ARG A 293 6.13 0.92 -29.43
N ARG A 294 6.65 0.11 -28.51
CA ARG A 294 6.89 -1.31 -28.79
C ARG A 294 5.56 -2.04 -28.57
N ARG A 295 5.08 -2.66 -29.65
CA ARG A 295 4.00 -3.65 -29.60
C ARG A 295 4.50 -4.82 -28.75
N GLY A 296 3.69 -5.27 -27.80
CA GLY A 296 3.78 -6.62 -27.25
C GLY A 296 3.88 -7.61 -28.41
N LEU A 297 5.10 -8.08 -28.68
CA LEU A 297 5.35 -9.03 -29.74
C LEU A 297 4.84 -10.38 -29.24
N LYS A 298 3.66 -10.79 -29.72
CA LYS A 298 3.32 -12.20 -29.80
C LYS A 298 4.52 -12.92 -30.39
N ALA A 299 5.15 -13.77 -29.58
CA ALA A 299 6.44 -14.36 -29.87
C ALA A 299 6.37 -15.14 -31.20
N VAL A 300 7.07 -14.64 -32.21
CA VAL A 300 7.45 -15.47 -33.36
C VAL A 300 8.55 -16.40 -32.82
N GLY A 301 8.14 -17.62 -32.46
CA GLY A 301 8.98 -18.61 -31.81
C GLY A 301 10.17 -19.00 -32.69
N ILE A 302 11.38 -18.74 -32.18
CA ILE A 302 12.61 -19.31 -32.71
C ILE A 302 12.70 -20.71 -32.07
N VAL A 303 12.35 -21.73 -32.84
CA VAL A 303 12.40 -23.13 -32.42
C VAL A 303 13.80 -23.65 -32.69
N TRP A 304 14.52 -24.05 -31.65
CA TRP A 304 15.93 -24.51 -31.72
C TRP A 304 16.07 -25.97 -32.18
N ASP A 305 15.02 -26.77 -32.05
CA ASP A 305 14.92 -28.13 -32.60
C ASP A 305 13.46 -28.40 -33.03
N VAL A 306 13.26 -28.75 -34.31
CA VAL A 306 11.95 -29.10 -34.89
C VAL A 306 11.30 -30.28 -34.14
N ASN A 307 12.09 -31.13 -33.48
CA ASN A 307 11.61 -32.27 -32.70
C ASN A 307 11.04 -31.93 -31.32
N SER A 308 11.26 -30.72 -30.79
CA SER A 308 10.74 -30.27 -29.49
C SER A 308 9.23 -29.97 -29.47
N ARG A 309 8.53 -30.15 -30.60
CA ARG A 309 7.07 -29.93 -30.72
C ARG A 309 6.18 -30.90 -29.91
N ARG A 310 6.71 -32.02 -29.41
CA ARG A 310 5.88 -33.06 -28.78
C ARG A 310 5.81 -32.91 -27.25
N GLY A 311 4.92 -32.03 -26.80
CA GLY A 311 4.49 -31.94 -25.39
C GLY A 311 3.46 -30.86 -25.08
N VAL A 312 2.80 -30.30 -26.10
CA VAL A 312 2.17 -28.97 -26.06
C VAL A 312 0.64 -29.12 -26.05
N ALA A 313 0.06 -29.55 -24.93
CA ALA A 313 -1.41 -29.62 -24.80
C ALA A 313 -1.95 -29.31 -23.39
N SER A 314 -1.21 -29.62 -22.31
CA SER A 314 -1.65 -29.29 -20.94
C SER A 314 -1.16 -27.92 -20.47
N ASP A 315 0.04 -27.50 -20.90
CA ASP A 315 0.77 -26.34 -20.34
C ASP A 315 0.45 -24.99 -21.01
N ILE A 316 -0.25 -24.99 -22.14
CA ILE A 316 -0.54 -23.80 -22.94
C ILE A 316 -1.51 -22.87 -22.20
N ARG A 317 -2.45 -23.42 -21.43
CA ARG A 317 -3.47 -22.65 -20.71
C ARG A 317 -2.87 -21.73 -19.64
N ASP A 318 -1.77 -22.13 -19.00
CA ASP A 318 -1.06 -21.30 -18.02
C ASP A 318 -0.20 -20.21 -18.69
N VAL A 319 0.09 -20.31 -19.98
CA VAL A 319 0.96 -19.37 -20.71
C VAL A 319 0.16 -18.33 -21.49
N GLU A 320 -1.04 -18.68 -21.96
CA GLU A 320 -1.91 -17.77 -22.75
C GLU A 320 -2.43 -16.57 -21.95
N ASP A 321 -2.53 -16.67 -20.63
CA ASP A 321 -2.93 -15.56 -19.75
C ASP A 321 -1.76 -14.75 -19.20
N LEU A 322 -0.51 -15.19 -19.41
CA LEU A 322 0.68 -14.52 -18.92
C LEU A 322 1.16 -13.48 -19.94
N ASP A 323 1.14 -12.22 -19.52
CA ASP A 323 1.71 -11.12 -20.28
C ASP A 323 2.66 -10.29 -19.41
N SER A 324 3.93 -10.24 -19.82
CA SER A 324 4.98 -9.58 -19.05
C SER A 324 4.87 -8.05 -19.05
N GLU A 325 4.30 -7.46 -20.10
CA GLU A 325 4.07 -6.02 -20.17
C GLU A 325 2.94 -5.64 -19.24
N HIS A 326 1.84 -6.41 -19.25
CA HIS A 326 0.79 -6.26 -18.25
C HIS A 326 1.40 -6.37 -16.84
N TYR A 327 2.16 -7.43 -16.55
CA TYR A 327 2.77 -7.61 -15.22
C TYR A 327 3.61 -6.40 -14.79
N ALA A 328 4.45 -5.89 -15.69
CA ALA A 328 5.23 -4.68 -15.46
C ALA A 328 4.35 -3.47 -15.12
N THR A 329 3.27 -3.22 -15.86
CA THR A 329 2.34 -2.12 -15.54
C THR A 329 1.66 -2.31 -14.19
N SER A 330 1.30 -3.53 -13.80
CA SER A 330 0.71 -3.79 -12.48
C SER A 330 1.67 -3.56 -11.32
N LEU A 331 2.99 -3.72 -11.51
CA LEU A 331 3.98 -3.35 -10.50
C LEU A 331 3.97 -1.84 -10.25
N SER A 332 3.96 -1.02 -11.31
CA SER A 332 3.83 0.44 -11.18
C SER A 332 2.52 0.83 -10.52
N ALA A 333 1.41 0.30 -11.03
CA ALA A 333 0.09 0.56 -10.49
C ALA A 333 0.01 0.22 -9.00
N PHE A 334 0.61 -0.89 -8.57
CA PHE A 334 0.66 -1.29 -7.18
C PHE A 334 1.40 -0.27 -6.31
N LEU A 335 2.57 0.23 -6.74
CA LEU A 335 3.30 1.27 -6.00
C LEU A 335 2.50 2.58 -5.92
N ILE A 336 1.90 3.02 -7.03
CA ILE A 336 1.05 4.22 -7.07
C ILE A 336 -0.13 4.08 -6.10
N LEU A 337 -0.77 2.91 -6.06
CA LEU A 337 -1.89 2.66 -5.15
C LEU A 337 -1.43 2.65 -3.69
N ILE A 338 -0.27 2.07 -3.35
CA ILE A 338 0.26 2.11 -1.98
C ILE A 338 0.46 3.55 -1.50
N GLU A 339 1.09 4.38 -2.34
CA GLU A 339 1.36 5.78 -1.97
C GLU A 339 0.05 6.55 -1.78
N ARG A 340 -0.98 6.27 -2.59
CA ARG A 340 -2.31 6.84 -2.42
C ARG A 340 -3.01 6.37 -1.15
N GLU A 341 -2.91 5.07 -0.81
CA GLU A 341 -3.45 4.56 0.48
C GLU A 341 -2.78 5.25 1.67
N ARG A 342 -1.46 5.54 1.57
CA ARG A 342 -0.73 6.29 2.58
C ARG A 342 -1.28 7.70 2.77
N LEU A 343 -1.45 8.43 1.68
CA LEU A 343 -2.02 9.79 1.71
C LEU A 343 -3.47 9.79 2.21
N LEU A 344 -4.26 8.79 1.83
CA LEU A 344 -5.65 8.69 2.24
C LEU A 344 -5.80 8.35 3.72
N LEU A 345 -5.04 7.38 4.25
CA LEU A 345 -5.12 7.02 5.66
C LEU A 345 -4.68 8.20 6.56
N ASP A 346 -3.67 8.95 6.12
CA ASP A 346 -3.22 10.18 6.78
C ASP A 346 -4.33 11.26 6.79
N ARG A 347 -5.02 11.46 5.65
CA ARG A 347 -6.16 12.37 5.56
C ARG A 347 -7.34 11.95 6.44
N LEU A 348 -7.66 10.67 6.47
CA LEU A 348 -8.80 10.14 7.22
C LEU A 348 -8.56 10.12 8.73
N LYS A 349 -7.30 10.12 9.20
CA LYS A 349 -6.92 10.09 10.62
C LYS A 349 -7.58 8.97 11.44
N LEU A 350 -7.87 7.83 10.83
CA LEU A 350 -8.49 6.67 11.49
C LEU A 350 -7.53 5.92 12.43
N ALA A 351 -6.23 5.96 12.11
CA ALA A 351 -5.18 5.38 12.94
C ALA A 351 -4.75 6.37 14.03
N ALA A 352 -4.66 5.90 15.28
CA ALA A 352 -4.31 6.75 16.42
C ALA A 352 -2.80 7.02 16.54
N ASN A 353 -1.98 6.11 15.98
CA ASN A 353 -0.53 6.19 16.05
C ASN A 353 0.13 5.58 14.81
N SER A 354 1.43 5.83 14.64
CA SER A 354 2.21 5.34 13.51
C SER A 354 2.22 3.81 13.41
N HIS A 355 2.21 3.08 14.55
CA HIS A 355 2.20 1.62 14.55
C HIS A 355 0.91 1.04 13.97
N GLU A 356 -0.27 1.58 14.33
CA GLU A 356 -1.56 1.22 13.74
C GLU A 356 -1.56 1.51 12.23
N ALA A 357 -1.02 2.64 11.80
CA ALA A 357 -0.94 3.00 10.38
C ALA A 357 -0.05 2.02 9.59
N HIS A 358 1.15 1.69 10.10
CA HIS A 358 2.04 0.71 9.46
C HIS A 358 1.39 -0.67 9.33
N PHE A 359 0.70 -1.12 10.38
CA PHE A 359 0.00 -2.39 10.35
C PHE A 359 -1.19 -2.38 9.37
N ALA A 360 -1.95 -1.27 9.31
CA ALA A 360 -3.02 -1.06 8.35
C ALA A 360 -2.53 -1.14 6.89
N TYR A 361 -1.43 -0.44 6.55
CA TYR A 361 -0.82 -0.52 5.21
C TYR A 361 -0.46 -1.95 4.84
N SER A 362 0.16 -2.68 5.78
CA SER A 362 0.52 -4.08 5.55
C SER A 362 -0.70 -4.96 5.27
N LEU A 363 -1.83 -4.73 5.94
CA LEU A 363 -3.05 -5.50 5.75
C LEU A 363 -3.72 -5.18 4.40
N ILE A 364 -3.81 -3.89 4.06
CA ILE A 364 -4.40 -3.41 2.80
C ILE A 364 -3.64 -3.98 1.59
N CYS A 365 -2.30 -3.98 1.63
CA CYS A 365 -1.49 -4.41 0.49
C CYS A 365 -1.45 -5.94 0.30
N ASN A 366 -1.76 -6.72 1.33
CA ASN A 366 -1.41 -8.15 1.38
C ASN A 366 -2.04 -8.99 0.25
N SER A 367 -3.31 -8.75 -0.10
CA SER A 367 -3.96 -9.54 -1.14
C SER A 367 -3.38 -9.26 -2.53
N ALA A 368 -3.22 -7.99 -2.88
CA ALA A 368 -2.62 -7.58 -4.16
C ALA A 368 -1.15 -8.04 -4.25
N LEU A 369 -0.40 -7.93 -3.14
CA LEU A 369 0.97 -8.43 -3.05
C LEU A 369 1.03 -9.94 -3.32
N LYS A 370 0.17 -10.74 -2.66
CA LYS A 370 0.14 -12.20 -2.85
C LYS A 370 -0.14 -12.58 -4.30
N ASP A 371 -1.08 -11.91 -4.95
CA ASP A 371 -1.39 -12.15 -6.37
C ASP A 371 -0.16 -11.85 -7.25
N LEU A 372 0.48 -10.69 -7.05
CA LEU A 372 1.71 -10.31 -7.78
C LEU A 372 2.86 -11.27 -7.55
N LEU A 373 3.06 -11.73 -6.30
CA LEU A 373 4.10 -12.71 -5.95
C LEU A 373 3.82 -14.08 -6.57
N ASN A 374 2.56 -14.51 -6.62
CA ASN A 374 2.17 -15.79 -7.20
C ASN A 374 2.34 -15.78 -8.74
N GLU A 375 1.90 -14.71 -9.39
CA GLU A 375 2.09 -14.51 -10.83
C GLU A 375 3.59 -14.42 -11.17
N GLY A 376 4.37 -13.67 -10.39
CA GLY A 376 5.84 -13.63 -10.52
C GLY A 376 6.49 -15.01 -10.35
N GLY A 377 6.06 -15.80 -9.36
CA GLY A 377 6.50 -17.19 -9.20
C GLY A 377 6.16 -18.08 -10.41
N THR A 378 5.06 -17.79 -11.12
CA THR A 378 4.67 -18.50 -12.34
C THR A 378 5.63 -18.21 -13.50
N TYR A 379 6.12 -16.98 -13.64
CA TYR A 379 7.18 -16.65 -14.60
C TYR A 379 8.49 -17.39 -14.32
N VAL A 380 8.90 -17.52 -13.05
CA VAL A 380 10.10 -18.29 -12.69
C VAL A 380 9.95 -19.75 -13.11
N ARG A 381 8.81 -20.38 -12.78
CA ARG A 381 8.51 -21.76 -13.20
C ARG A 381 8.42 -21.92 -14.71
N LEU A 382 7.87 -20.94 -15.41
CA LEU A 382 7.82 -20.92 -16.87
C LEU A 382 9.24 -20.93 -17.46
N MET A 383 10.12 -20.06 -16.97
CA MET A 383 11.51 -20.02 -17.46
C MET A 383 12.29 -21.30 -17.15
N SER A 384 12.05 -21.93 -16.00
CA SER A 384 12.63 -23.24 -15.69
C SER A 384 12.22 -24.31 -16.72
N ARG A 385 10.94 -24.33 -17.15
CA ARG A 385 10.47 -25.23 -18.22
C ARG A 385 11.06 -24.87 -19.59
N VAL A 386 11.21 -23.58 -19.88
CA VAL A 386 11.82 -23.07 -21.12
C VAL A 386 13.25 -23.59 -21.31
N ILE A 387 14.05 -23.63 -20.23
CA ILE A 387 15.41 -24.20 -20.27
C ILE A 387 15.38 -25.65 -20.77
N GLY A 388 14.44 -26.47 -20.27
CA GLY A 388 14.29 -27.86 -20.69
C GLY A 388 13.85 -28.03 -22.15
N ARG A 389 13.15 -27.03 -22.73
CA ARG A 389 12.68 -27.04 -24.12
C ARG A 389 13.67 -26.41 -25.11
N GLY A 390 14.68 -25.68 -24.61
CA GLY A 390 15.60 -24.90 -25.45
C GLY A 390 14.96 -23.65 -26.06
N GLU A 391 13.82 -23.16 -25.55
CA GLU A 391 13.08 -22.00 -26.11
C GLU A 391 13.58 -20.67 -25.53
N PHE A 392 14.88 -20.43 -25.54
CA PHE A 392 15.52 -19.33 -24.79
C PHE A 392 15.00 -17.92 -25.12
N TYR A 393 14.36 -17.72 -26.28
CA TYR A 393 13.76 -16.42 -26.63
C TYR A 393 12.69 -15.95 -25.63
N MET A 394 12.04 -16.89 -24.92
CA MET A 394 11.04 -16.57 -23.89
C MET A 394 11.63 -15.83 -22.68
N ILE A 395 12.96 -15.80 -22.53
CA ILE A 395 13.63 -15.04 -21.47
C ILE A 395 13.29 -13.54 -21.51
N VAL A 396 12.93 -13.02 -22.70
CA VAL A 396 12.50 -11.63 -22.90
C VAL A 396 11.33 -11.26 -21.98
N SER A 397 10.40 -12.18 -21.70
CA SER A 397 9.30 -11.94 -20.76
C SER A 397 9.83 -11.66 -19.35
N LEU A 398 10.80 -12.45 -18.88
CA LEU A 398 11.38 -12.28 -17.55
C LEU A 398 12.31 -11.05 -17.48
N LEU A 399 13.04 -10.75 -18.56
CA LEU A 399 13.85 -9.54 -18.68
C LEU A 399 12.99 -8.26 -18.69
N THR A 400 11.79 -8.31 -19.27
CA THR A 400 10.82 -7.19 -19.23
C THR A 400 10.39 -6.88 -17.80
N ILE A 401 10.06 -7.92 -17.03
CA ILE A 401 9.71 -7.78 -15.62
C ILE A 401 10.90 -7.27 -14.81
N MET A 402 12.09 -7.85 -14.99
CA MET A 402 13.29 -7.43 -14.26
C MET A 402 13.69 -6.00 -14.59
N ARG A 403 13.57 -5.58 -15.86
CA ARG A 403 13.77 -4.18 -16.25
C ARG A 403 12.84 -3.26 -15.46
N ARG A 404 11.56 -3.64 -15.32
CA ARG A 404 10.62 -2.82 -14.56
C ARG A 404 11.00 -2.69 -13.09
N PHE A 405 11.48 -3.75 -12.45
CA PHE A 405 12.01 -3.67 -11.08
C PHE A 405 13.22 -2.73 -10.95
N ILE A 406 14.08 -2.68 -11.98
CA ILE A 406 15.24 -1.79 -12.02
C ILE A 406 14.78 -0.33 -12.17
N GLU A 407 13.85 -0.05 -13.08
CA GLU A 407 13.30 1.28 -13.32
C GLU A 407 12.55 1.82 -12.09
N LEU A 408 11.75 0.98 -11.44
CA LEU A 408 10.96 1.34 -10.25
C LEU A 408 11.76 1.31 -8.95
N SER A 409 13.06 1.01 -8.98
CA SER A 409 13.86 0.85 -7.75
C SER A 409 13.81 2.07 -6.81
N PRO A 410 13.80 3.34 -7.29
CA PRO A 410 13.67 4.51 -6.40
C PRO A 410 12.31 4.52 -5.66
N SER A 411 11.23 4.26 -6.38
CA SER A 411 9.86 4.18 -5.83
C SER A 411 9.73 3.01 -4.84
N PHE A 412 10.35 1.87 -5.12
CA PHE A 412 10.44 0.76 -4.16
C PHE A 412 11.18 1.16 -2.89
N VAL A 413 12.36 1.81 -2.98
CA VAL A 413 13.10 2.25 -1.79
C VAL A 413 12.26 3.18 -0.92
N GLN A 414 11.53 4.13 -1.52
CA GLN A 414 10.67 5.03 -0.78
C GLN A 414 9.48 4.30 -0.13
N THR A 415 8.81 3.44 -0.89
CA THR A 415 7.62 2.70 -0.42
C THR A 415 7.98 1.69 0.68
N LEU A 416 9.09 0.96 0.51
CA LEU A 416 9.53 -0.08 1.45
C LEU A 416 10.04 0.49 2.78
N LYS A 417 10.48 1.76 2.83
CA LYS A 417 10.75 2.46 4.10
C LYS A 417 9.47 2.67 4.91
N VAL A 418 8.36 2.96 4.24
CA VAL A 418 7.05 3.18 4.89
C VAL A 418 6.38 1.84 5.22
N VAL A 419 6.44 0.86 4.32
CA VAL A 419 5.80 -0.45 4.50
C VAL A 419 6.86 -1.55 4.50
N SER A 420 7.60 -1.64 5.61
CA SER A 420 8.75 -2.54 5.75
C SER A 420 8.41 -4.03 5.62
N THR A 421 7.16 -4.41 5.86
CA THR A 421 6.66 -5.79 5.70
C THR A 421 6.72 -6.28 4.25
N LEU A 422 6.68 -5.37 3.27
CA LEU A 422 6.78 -5.69 1.84
C LEU A 422 8.22 -5.93 1.38
N MET A 423 9.22 -5.48 2.15
CA MET A 423 10.63 -5.47 1.75
C MET A 423 11.15 -6.88 1.48
N GLN A 424 10.98 -7.79 2.44
CA GLN A 424 11.45 -9.17 2.32
C GLN A 424 10.78 -9.93 1.15
N PRO A 425 9.43 -9.96 1.02
CA PRO A 425 8.78 -10.64 -0.10
C PRO A 425 9.20 -10.12 -1.48
N MET A 426 9.31 -8.81 -1.66
CA MET A 426 9.70 -8.19 -2.94
C MET A 426 11.17 -8.46 -3.26
N THR A 427 12.06 -8.29 -2.29
CA THR A 427 13.49 -8.65 -2.43
C THR A 427 13.67 -10.11 -2.83
N ASN A 428 12.95 -11.03 -2.17
CA ASN A 428 13.01 -12.45 -2.49
C ASN A 428 12.48 -12.77 -3.89
N LEU A 429 11.49 -12.02 -4.38
CA LEU A 429 11.02 -12.17 -5.76
C LEU A 429 12.09 -11.70 -6.77
N VAL A 430 12.68 -10.53 -6.58
CA VAL A 430 13.75 -9.98 -7.45
C VAL A 430 14.95 -10.94 -7.50
N ASN A 431 15.38 -11.46 -6.36
CA ASN A 431 16.49 -12.42 -6.30
C ASN A 431 16.17 -13.73 -7.05
N ARG A 432 14.94 -14.24 -6.95
CA ARG A 432 14.51 -15.42 -7.72
C ARG A 432 14.48 -15.15 -9.23
N PHE A 433 14.03 -13.97 -9.64
CA PHE A 433 14.08 -13.56 -11.05
C PHE A 433 15.52 -13.49 -11.56
N ARG A 434 16.42 -12.85 -10.82
CA ARG A 434 17.86 -12.81 -11.15
C ARG A 434 18.44 -14.21 -11.30
N GLU A 435 18.25 -15.08 -10.30
CA GLU A 435 18.77 -16.46 -10.34
C GLU A 435 18.28 -17.22 -11.57
N GLN A 436 16.98 -17.09 -11.87
CA GLN A 436 16.38 -17.76 -13.01
C GLN A 436 16.88 -17.19 -14.35
N ILE A 437 17.05 -15.86 -14.47
CA ILE A 437 17.65 -15.23 -15.65
C ILE A 437 19.08 -15.73 -15.85
N LYS A 438 19.90 -15.71 -14.79
CA LYS A 438 21.28 -16.20 -14.85
C LYS A 438 21.35 -17.68 -15.25
N ALA A 439 20.55 -18.54 -14.61
CA ALA A 439 20.48 -19.96 -14.94
C ALA A 439 20.08 -20.18 -16.41
N THR A 440 19.19 -19.34 -16.95
CA THR A 440 18.79 -19.41 -18.36
C THR A 440 19.94 -19.04 -19.30
N PHE A 441 20.73 -18.00 -18.97
CA PHE A 441 21.91 -17.63 -19.74
C PHE A 441 23.04 -18.65 -19.64
N ASP A 442 23.24 -19.27 -18.48
CA ASP A 442 24.23 -20.33 -18.29
C ASP A 442 23.82 -21.59 -19.07
N ALA A 443 22.55 -21.98 -19.02
CA ALA A 443 22.02 -23.09 -19.81
C ALA A 443 22.13 -22.81 -21.32
N PHE A 444 21.87 -21.57 -21.76
CA PHE A 444 22.08 -21.17 -23.15
C PHE A 444 23.53 -21.35 -23.58
N LEU A 445 24.49 -20.89 -22.77
CA LEU A 445 25.92 -21.07 -23.05
C LEU A 445 26.33 -22.55 -23.08
N GLN A 446 25.75 -23.39 -22.21
CA GLN A 446 25.98 -24.84 -22.23
C GLN A 446 25.51 -25.48 -23.54
N GLN A 447 24.37 -25.04 -24.10
CA GLN A 447 23.89 -25.52 -25.40
C GLN A 447 24.73 -25.02 -26.58
N LEU A 448 25.54 -23.98 -26.38
CA LEU A 448 26.50 -23.51 -27.37
C LEU A 448 27.89 -24.14 -27.22
N ALA A 449 28.09 -25.05 -26.27
CA ALA A 449 29.38 -25.70 -26.08
C ALA A 449 29.78 -26.53 -27.33
N PRO A 450 31.08 -26.64 -27.64
CA PRO A 450 31.54 -27.44 -28.78
C PRO A 450 31.05 -28.90 -28.69
N GLY A 451 30.46 -29.40 -29.79
CA GLY A 451 29.94 -30.77 -29.86
C GLY A 451 28.51 -30.95 -29.33
N PHE A 452 27.86 -29.89 -28.85
CA PHE A 452 26.44 -29.94 -28.50
C PHE A 452 25.54 -29.84 -29.74
N GLY A 453 24.46 -30.63 -29.76
CA GLY A 453 23.46 -30.65 -30.83
C GLY A 453 23.82 -31.55 -32.02
N SER A 454 23.03 -31.46 -33.09
CA SER A 454 23.22 -32.26 -34.30
C SER A 454 24.54 -31.92 -35.00
N SER A 455 25.28 -32.94 -35.43
CA SER A 455 26.48 -32.82 -36.28
C SER A 455 26.14 -32.59 -37.76
N GLN A 456 24.86 -32.45 -38.10
CA GLN A 456 24.46 -32.12 -39.47
C GLN A 456 25.01 -30.75 -39.86
N VAL A 457 25.64 -30.71 -41.05
CA VAL A 457 26.18 -29.50 -41.65
C VAL A 457 25.68 -29.36 -43.09
N PRO A 458 25.51 -28.13 -43.60
CA PRO A 458 25.08 -27.91 -44.99
C PRO A 458 26.09 -28.50 -45.98
N PRO A 459 25.67 -29.28 -47.00
CA PRO A 459 26.60 -29.91 -47.93
C PRO A 459 27.40 -28.91 -48.78
N ASP A 460 26.91 -27.68 -48.91
CA ASP A 460 27.48 -26.56 -49.65
C ASP A 460 28.35 -25.62 -48.80
N ALA A 461 28.63 -26.00 -47.55
CA ALA A 461 29.45 -25.21 -46.62
C ALA A 461 28.92 -23.78 -46.36
N THR A 462 27.61 -23.55 -46.47
CA THR A 462 26.99 -22.25 -46.15
C THR A 462 26.90 -21.98 -44.65
N VAL A 463 26.40 -20.80 -44.29
CA VAL A 463 26.13 -20.41 -42.91
C VAL A 463 25.18 -21.41 -42.25
N HIS A 464 25.53 -21.87 -41.05
CA HIS A 464 24.72 -22.80 -40.29
C HIS A 464 23.60 -22.05 -39.54
N GLU A 465 22.41 -22.64 -39.46
CA GLU A 465 21.23 -22.05 -38.80
C GLU A 465 21.51 -21.59 -37.36
N LEU A 466 22.21 -22.41 -36.57
CA LEU A 466 22.76 -22.07 -35.25
C LEU A 466 23.38 -20.66 -35.18
N ALA A 467 24.23 -20.27 -36.15
CA ALA A 467 24.85 -18.94 -36.14
C ALA A 467 23.81 -17.83 -36.29
N SER A 468 22.82 -18.03 -37.18
CA SER A 468 21.69 -17.11 -37.33
C SER A 468 20.82 -17.01 -36.08
N ASN A 469 20.49 -18.14 -35.46
CA ASN A 469 19.64 -18.20 -34.27
C ASN A 469 20.31 -17.55 -33.05
N VAL A 470 21.61 -17.76 -32.85
CA VAL A 470 22.39 -17.14 -31.77
C VAL A 470 22.51 -15.63 -31.94
N LEU A 471 22.80 -15.15 -33.15
CA LEU A 471 22.93 -13.72 -33.40
C LEU A 471 21.58 -13.01 -33.28
N LEU A 472 20.49 -13.65 -33.74
CA LEU A 472 19.15 -13.13 -33.53
C LEU A 472 18.80 -13.04 -32.04
N PHE A 473 19.20 -14.04 -31.24
CA PHE A 473 19.03 -13.99 -29.79
C PHE A 473 19.81 -12.82 -29.16
N LEU A 474 21.09 -12.64 -29.50
CA LEU A 474 21.89 -11.50 -29.03
C LEU A 474 21.30 -10.15 -29.46
N GLU A 475 20.80 -10.04 -30.70
CA GLU A 475 20.12 -8.84 -31.21
C GLU A 475 18.87 -8.51 -30.38
N LYS A 476 18.12 -9.51 -29.91
CA LYS A 476 16.97 -9.29 -29.00
C LYS A 476 17.40 -8.84 -27.60
N LEU A 477 18.56 -9.26 -27.12
CA LEU A 477 19.06 -8.83 -25.81
C LEU A 477 19.55 -7.38 -25.80
N MET A 478 19.84 -6.78 -26.95
CA MET A 478 20.27 -5.37 -27.06
C MET A 478 19.32 -4.42 -26.35
N ASP A 479 18.02 -4.67 -26.44
CA ASP A 479 17.03 -3.81 -25.79
C ASP A 479 17.21 -3.81 -24.27
N TYR A 480 17.72 -4.91 -23.70
CA TYR A 480 17.85 -5.20 -22.28
C TYR A 480 19.30 -5.11 -21.78
N GLU A 481 20.20 -4.43 -22.50
CA GLU A 481 21.64 -4.33 -22.19
C GLU A 481 21.90 -4.09 -20.69
N ILE A 482 21.28 -3.05 -20.12
CA ILE A 482 21.47 -2.69 -18.70
C ILE A 482 20.93 -3.80 -17.79
N THR A 483 19.73 -4.30 -18.06
CA THR A 483 19.09 -5.36 -17.26
C THR A 483 19.93 -6.64 -17.24
N VAL A 484 20.42 -7.07 -18.40
CA VAL A 484 21.26 -8.26 -18.54
C VAL A 484 22.58 -8.04 -17.79
N GLY A 485 23.23 -6.91 -18.02
CA GLY A 485 24.46 -6.54 -17.33
C GLY A 485 24.33 -6.56 -15.81
N THR A 486 23.28 -5.94 -15.27
CA THR A 486 22.99 -5.91 -13.83
C THR A 486 22.88 -7.31 -13.23
N VAL A 487 22.18 -8.22 -13.91
CA VAL A 487 22.01 -9.61 -13.45
C VAL A 487 23.35 -10.34 -13.45
N LEU A 488 24.19 -10.13 -14.47
CA LEU A 488 25.48 -10.79 -14.60
C LEU A 488 26.51 -10.29 -13.57
N THR A 489 26.52 -9.00 -13.24
CA THR A 489 27.46 -8.43 -12.23
C THR A 489 27.03 -8.68 -10.79
N TRP A 490 25.85 -9.25 -10.57
CA TRP A 490 25.23 -9.30 -9.24
C TRP A 490 26.08 -10.02 -8.19
N GLU A 491 26.69 -11.14 -8.56
CA GLU A 491 27.52 -11.94 -7.64
C GLU A 491 28.86 -11.27 -7.33
N GLU A 492 29.46 -10.61 -8.33
CA GLU A 492 30.70 -9.84 -8.18
C GLU A 492 30.50 -8.64 -7.24
N ALA A 493 29.31 -8.03 -7.30
CA ALA A 493 28.93 -6.91 -6.45
C ALA A 493 28.64 -7.31 -4.99
N LYS A 494 28.56 -8.61 -4.66
CA LYS A 494 28.32 -9.15 -3.30
C LYS A 494 27.17 -8.45 -2.57
N VAL A 495 26.08 -8.20 -3.28
CA VAL A 495 24.95 -7.39 -2.80
C VAL A 495 24.24 -8.09 -1.63
N PRO A 496 24.19 -7.47 -0.43
CA PRO A 496 23.36 -7.96 0.67
C PRO A 496 21.87 -7.97 0.29
N GLN A 497 21.09 -8.93 0.81
CA GLN A 497 19.68 -9.06 0.43
C GLN A 497 18.86 -7.80 0.78
N ASP A 498 19.10 -7.19 1.93
CA ASP A 498 18.47 -5.94 2.39
C ASP A 498 18.85 -4.71 1.55
N ALA A 499 19.99 -4.74 0.86
CA ALA A 499 20.46 -3.67 -0.01
C ALA A 499 20.03 -3.81 -1.48
N THR A 500 19.25 -4.85 -1.83
CA THR A 500 18.85 -5.20 -3.22
C THR A 500 18.35 -3.99 -4.01
N PHE A 501 17.31 -3.29 -3.52
CA PHE A 501 16.72 -2.16 -4.25
C PHE A 501 17.64 -0.93 -4.28
N THR A 502 18.41 -0.70 -3.22
CA THR A 502 19.43 0.36 -3.18
C THR A 502 20.50 0.13 -4.23
N TYR A 503 20.96 -1.12 -4.39
CA TYR A 503 21.91 -1.50 -5.44
C TYR A 503 21.32 -1.25 -6.83
N LEU A 504 20.07 -1.66 -7.09
CA LEU A 504 19.41 -1.43 -8.37
C LEU A 504 19.38 0.07 -8.77
N THR A 505 19.17 0.96 -7.79
CA THR A 505 19.22 2.43 -8.01
C THR A 505 20.64 2.93 -8.37
N THR A 506 21.69 2.27 -7.92
CA THR A 506 23.07 2.65 -8.31
C THR A 506 23.39 2.21 -9.74
N VAL A 507 22.78 1.13 -10.22
CA VAL A 507 23.02 0.62 -11.58
C VAL A 507 22.34 1.50 -12.63
N THR A 508 21.16 2.05 -12.35
CA THR A 508 20.51 3.03 -13.24
C THR A 508 21.34 4.30 -13.40
N SER A 509 22.03 4.75 -12.35
CA SER A 509 22.89 5.95 -12.41
C SER A 509 24.29 5.71 -13.00
N LYS A 510 24.82 4.49 -12.92
CA LYS A 510 26.17 4.13 -13.42
C LYS A 510 26.13 2.89 -14.32
N PRO A 511 25.62 3.01 -15.56
CA PRO A 511 25.40 1.86 -16.43
C PRO A 511 26.69 1.20 -16.96
N LYS A 512 27.85 1.87 -16.89
CA LYS A 512 29.10 1.40 -17.52
C LYS A 512 29.49 -0.02 -17.10
N MET A 513 29.36 -0.37 -15.82
CA MET A 513 29.72 -1.71 -15.34
C MET A 513 28.77 -2.77 -15.90
N ALA A 514 27.46 -2.50 -15.93
CA ALA A 514 26.46 -3.38 -16.52
C ALA A 514 26.69 -3.56 -18.03
N ARG A 515 26.96 -2.46 -18.75
CA ARG A 515 27.28 -2.50 -20.20
C ARG A 515 28.53 -3.34 -20.47
N SER A 516 29.59 -3.16 -19.69
CA SER A 516 30.83 -3.95 -19.79
C SER A 516 30.58 -5.45 -19.56
N ALA A 517 29.77 -5.81 -18.56
CA ALA A 517 29.41 -7.21 -18.30
C ALA A 517 28.54 -7.83 -19.42
N PHE A 518 27.66 -7.04 -20.04
CA PHE A 518 26.94 -7.49 -21.23
C PHE A 518 27.92 -7.72 -22.41
N GLY A 519 28.91 -6.85 -22.60
CA GLY A 519 30.01 -7.04 -23.55
C GLY A 519 30.80 -8.33 -23.31
N GLN A 520 31.12 -8.64 -22.05
CA GLN A 520 31.74 -9.91 -21.67
C GLN A 520 30.86 -11.12 -22.04
N TYR A 521 29.55 -11.04 -21.83
CA TYR A 521 28.62 -12.09 -22.20
C TYR A 521 28.56 -12.29 -23.72
N ILE A 522 28.48 -11.21 -24.50
CA ILE A 522 28.54 -11.25 -25.97
C ILE A 522 29.82 -11.96 -26.43
N LEU A 523 30.98 -11.64 -25.83
CA LEU A 523 32.24 -12.30 -26.15
C LEU A 523 32.19 -13.81 -25.86
N ARG A 524 31.67 -14.21 -24.70
CA ARG A 524 31.53 -15.63 -24.31
C ARG A 524 30.63 -16.37 -25.28
N VAL A 525 29.44 -15.84 -25.59
CA VAL A 525 28.50 -16.43 -26.55
C VAL A 525 29.13 -16.56 -27.93
N THR A 526 29.79 -15.51 -28.42
CA THR A 526 30.42 -15.49 -29.75
C THR A 526 31.58 -16.49 -29.82
N THR A 527 32.40 -16.58 -28.78
CA THR A 527 33.53 -17.52 -28.74
C THR A 527 33.05 -18.98 -28.66
N SER A 528 32.02 -19.25 -27.84
CA SER A 528 31.39 -20.57 -27.78
C SER A 528 30.76 -20.97 -29.11
N LEU A 529 30.06 -20.05 -29.78
CA LEU A 529 29.51 -20.27 -31.12
C LEU A 529 30.62 -20.59 -32.13
N VAL A 530 31.71 -19.82 -32.15
CA VAL A 530 32.84 -20.09 -33.05
C VAL A 530 33.44 -21.47 -32.79
N GLY A 531 33.65 -21.85 -31.52
CA GLY A 531 34.15 -23.19 -31.17
C GLY A 531 33.19 -24.32 -31.54
N ASN A 532 31.86 -24.09 -31.46
CA ASN A 532 30.87 -25.08 -31.90
C ASN A 532 30.87 -25.24 -33.42
N ILE A 533 30.93 -24.13 -34.16
CA ILE A 533 31.06 -24.14 -35.63
C ILE A 533 32.36 -24.84 -36.05
N ASP A 534 33.47 -24.58 -35.35
CA ASP A 534 34.74 -25.27 -35.58
C ASP A 534 34.59 -26.79 -35.38
N LYS A 535 33.98 -27.22 -34.27
CA LYS A 535 33.72 -28.64 -34.03
C LYS A 535 32.80 -29.29 -35.06
N LYS A 536 31.78 -28.56 -35.54
CA LYS A 536 30.88 -29.04 -36.60
C LYS A 536 31.59 -29.12 -37.95
N SER A 537 32.57 -28.26 -38.21
CA SER A 537 33.34 -28.31 -39.45
C SER A 537 34.07 -29.66 -39.63
N GLU A 538 34.40 -30.37 -38.55
CA GLU A 538 35.01 -31.70 -38.63
C GLU A 538 34.13 -32.74 -39.36
N ALA A 539 32.82 -32.48 -39.52
CA ALA A 539 31.91 -33.36 -40.25
C ALA A 539 32.15 -33.39 -41.78
N TYR A 540 32.77 -32.37 -42.36
CA TYR A 540 33.21 -32.43 -43.77
C TYR A 540 34.42 -33.35 -43.88
N SER A 541 34.55 -34.07 -45.00
CA SER A 541 35.70 -34.95 -45.24
C SER A 541 36.96 -34.18 -45.63
N ASP A 542 36.81 -33.10 -46.39
CA ASP A 542 37.89 -32.36 -47.03
C ASP A 542 38.21 -31.04 -46.30
N ASP A 543 39.51 -30.75 -46.15
CA ASP A 543 40.00 -29.56 -45.43
C ASP A 543 39.54 -28.24 -46.04
N LEU A 544 39.28 -28.23 -47.36
CA LEU A 544 38.82 -27.04 -48.07
C LEU A 544 37.40 -26.67 -47.66
N SER A 545 36.46 -27.63 -47.64
CA SER A 545 35.08 -27.41 -47.19
C SER A 545 35.02 -27.04 -45.71
N ARG A 546 35.89 -27.62 -44.86
CA ARG A 546 36.02 -27.17 -43.45
C ARG A 546 36.37 -25.69 -43.36
N THR A 547 37.39 -25.28 -44.11
CA THR A 547 37.87 -23.88 -44.14
C THR A 547 36.81 -22.93 -44.69
N ILE A 548 36.11 -23.31 -45.77
CA ILE A 548 35.02 -22.50 -46.36
C ILE A 548 33.87 -22.34 -45.36
N PHE A 549 33.45 -23.44 -44.73
CA PHE A 549 32.35 -23.41 -43.76
C PHE A 549 32.67 -22.50 -42.57
N GLN A 550 33.86 -22.64 -41.98
CA GLN A 550 34.33 -21.76 -40.90
C GLN A 550 34.37 -20.30 -41.36
N MET A 551 34.94 -20.02 -42.54
CA MET A 551 35.06 -18.68 -43.10
C MET A 551 33.68 -18.02 -43.32
N ASN A 552 32.72 -18.74 -43.89
CA ASN A 552 31.37 -18.25 -44.15
C ASN A 552 30.65 -17.89 -42.84
N ASN A 553 30.73 -18.76 -41.83
CA ASN A 553 30.11 -18.52 -40.53
C ASN A 553 30.81 -17.39 -39.75
N LEU A 554 32.15 -17.33 -39.73
CA LEU A 554 32.89 -16.22 -39.10
C LEU A 554 32.57 -14.88 -39.76
N ARG A 555 32.51 -14.85 -41.09
CA ARG A 555 32.14 -13.63 -41.82
C ARG A 555 30.73 -13.19 -41.45
N TYR A 556 29.78 -14.12 -41.41
CA TYR A 556 28.41 -13.83 -41.03
C TYR A 556 28.32 -13.27 -39.59
N ILE A 557 29.02 -13.88 -38.64
CA ILE A 557 29.10 -13.40 -37.25
C ILE A 557 29.64 -11.97 -37.20
N LEU A 558 30.80 -11.70 -37.81
CA LEU A 558 31.43 -10.38 -37.81
C LEU A 558 30.54 -9.31 -38.45
N THR A 559 29.94 -9.60 -39.60
CA THR A 559 29.04 -8.67 -40.28
C THR A 559 27.77 -8.39 -39.46
N ASN A 560 27.25 -9.38 -38.74
CA ASN A 560 26.07 -9.16 -37.90
C ASN A 560 26.40 -8.35 -36.64
N LEU A 561 27.55 -8.59 -36.01
CA LEU A 561 28.03 -7.82 -34.86
C LEU A 561 28.16 -6.32 -35.20
N GLU A 562 28.68 -6.02 -36.39
CA GLU A 562 28.76 -4.65 -36.91
C GLU A 562 27.37 -4.06 -37.18
N ARG A 563 26.52 -4.79 -37.91
CA ARG A 563 25.17 -4.33 -38.31
C ARG A 563 24.27 -4.00 -37.12
N THR A 564 24.32 -4.79 -36.07
CA THR A 564 23.41 -4.70 -34.91
C THR A 564 23.89 -3.72 -33.83
N GLY A 565 25.12 -3.21 -33.92
CA GLY A 565 25.73 -2.39 -32.87
C GLY A 565 26.28 -3.21 -31.68
N LEU A 566 26.18 -4.55 -31.71
CA LEU A 566 26.80 -5.43 -30.71
C LEU A 566 28.32 -5.23 -30.65
N GLN A 567 28.96 -4.91 -31.77
CA GLN A 567 30.39 -4.59 -31.85
C GLN A 567 30.77 -3.40 -30.96
N THR A 568 29.92 -2.37 -30.86
CA THR A 568 30.21 -1.19 -30.02
C THR A 568 30.30 -1.58 -28.55
N ILE A 569 29.34 -2.36 -28.06
CA ILE A 569 29.30 -2.85 -26.68
C ILE A 569 30.47 -3.80 -26.41
N LEU A 570 30.77 -4.68 -27.37
CA LEU A 570 31.91 -5.60 -27.26
C LEU A 570 33.25 -4.84 -27.14
N ASN A 571 33.42 -3.77 -27.93
CA ASN A 571 34.62 -2.92 -27.89
C ASN A 571 34.73 -2.12 -26.58
N GLU A 572 33.62 -1.80 -25.91
CA GLU A 572 33.64 -1.21 -24.56
C GLU A 572 34.19 -2.19 -23.51
N TYR A 573 34.13 -3.51 -23.77
CA TYR A 573 34.68 -4.55 -22.90
C TYR A 573 36.12 -4.97 -23.30
N ASP A 574 36.33 -5.42 -24.54
CA ASP A 574 37.64 -5.81 -25.09
C ASP A 574 37.78 -5.27 -26.52
N THR A 575 38.59 -4.22 -26.69
CA THR A 575 38.86 -3.59 -27.99
C THR A 575 39.56 -4.53 -28.98
N ALA A 576 40.23 -5.58 -28.49
CA ALA A 576 40.95 -6.54 -29.33
C ALA A 576 40.09 -7.74 -29.76
N ALA A 577 38.86 -7.90 -29.24
CA ALA A 577 38.04 -9.07 -29.49
C ALA A 577 37.66 -9.23 -30.98
N VAL A 578 37.20 -8.15 -31.61
CA VAL A 578 36.83 -8.15 -33.03
C VAL A 578 38.05 -8.30 -33.93
N ASP A 579 39.17 -7.70 -33.54
CA ASP A 579 40.44 -7.83 -34.27
C ASP A 579 40.94 -9.28 -34.28
N LYS A 580 40.84 -9.99 -33.15
CA LYS A 580 41.18 -11.42 -33.06
C LYS A 580 40.34 -12.26 -34.02
N LEU A 581 39.02 -12.10 -34.01
CA LEU A 581 38.11 -12.80 -34.92
C LEU A 581 38.38 -12.46 -36.40
N THR A 582 38.70 -11.20 -36.69
CA THR A 582 39.04 -10.73 -38.04
C THR A 582 40.36 -11.31 -38.54
N ARG A 583 41.35 -11.46 -37.66
CA ARG A 583 42.61 -12.15 -37.99
C ARG A 583 42.38 -13.61 -38.36
N ILE A 584 41.59 -14.34 -37.57
CA ILE A 584 41.23 -15.75 -37.87
C ILE A 584 40.53 -15.86 -39.24
N LEU A 585 39.63 -14.92 -39.55
CA LEU A 585 38.97 -14.87 -40.86
C LEU A 585 40.00 -14.66 -42.01
N ASN A 586 40.96 -13.75 -41.83
CA ASN A 586 41.95 -13.47 -42.85
C ASN A 586 42.94 -14.63 -43.04
N GLU A 587 43.36 -15.29 -41.96
CA GLU A 587 44.17 -16.51 -42.02
C GLU A 587 43.45 -17.62 -42.80
N SER A 588 42.16 -17.83 -42.53
CA SER A 588 41.32 -18.80 -43.25
C SER A 588 41.24 -18.48 -44.75
N LYS A 589 41.11 -17.20 -45.12
CA LYS A 589 41.14 -16.75 -46.53
C LYS A 589 42.48 -17.05 -47.21
N HIS A 590 43.60 -16.85 -46.51
CA HIS A 590 44.93 -17.16 -47.05
C HIS A 590 45.11 -18.65 -47.29
N VAL A 591 44.66 -19.51 -46.36
CA VAL A 591 44.68 -20.97 -46.51
C VAL A 591 43.85 -21.39 -47.73
N TYR A 592 42.62 -20.89 -47.85
CA TYR A 592 41.74 -21.16 -48.99
C TYR A 592 42.37 -20.74 -50.32
N THR A 593 42.90 -19.51 -50.39
CA THR A 593 43.52 -18.98 -51.61
C THR A 593 44.73 -19.82 -52.02
N ARG A 594 45.59 -20.20 -51.06
CA ARG A 594 46.75 -21.05 -51.32
C ARG A 594 46.32 -22.43 -51.84
N ALA A 595 45.31 -23.04 -51.24
CA ALA A 595 44.79 -24.34 -51.69
C ALA A 595 44.24 -24.27 -53.13
N CYS A 596 43.49 -23.21 -53.46
CA CYS A 596 43.00 -23.00 -54.83
C CYS A 596 44.15 -22.83 -55.83
N VAL A 597 45.14 -21.99 -55.50
CA VAL A 597 46.30 -21.76 -56.37
C VAL A 597 47.11 -23.05 -56.58
N CYS A 598 47.35 -23.85 -55.54
CA CYS A 598 48.02 -25.15 -55.66
C CYS A 598 47.22 -26.13 -56.53
N PHE A 599 45.89 -26.15 -56.40
CA PHE A 599 45.02 -26.96 -57.25
C PHE A 599 45.12 -26.56 -58.74
N PHE A 600 45.09 -25.26 -59.04
CA PHE A 600 45.26 -24.77 -60.41
C PHE A 600 46.64 -25.07 -60.97
N ILE A 601 47.71 -24.84 -60.20
CA ILE A 601 49.09 -25.12 -60.64
C ILE A 601 49.30 -26.61 -60.92
N SER A 602 48.73 -27.50 -60.10
CA SER A 602 48.83 -28.95 -60.30
C SER A 602 48.01 -29.50 -61.47
N HIS A 603 47.07 -28.74 -62.01
CA HIS A 603 46.32 -29.10 -63.23
C HIS A 603 46.82 -28.38 -64.50
N LEU A 604 47.74 -27.41 -64.34
CA LEU A 604 48.40 -26.68 -65.43
C LEU A 604 49.76 -27.28 -65.82
N LEU A 605 50.38 -28.04 -64.90
CA LEU A 605 51.54 -28.92 -65.12
C LEU A 605 51.05 -30.34 -65.44
#